data_AF-A0A3M0G4N7-F1
#
_entry.id   AF-A0A3M0G4N7-F1
#
_cell.length_a   1.000
_cell.length_b   1.000
_cell.length_c   1.000
_cell.angle_alpha   90.00
_cell.angle_beta   90.00
_cell.angle_gamma   90.00
#
_symmetry.space_group_name_H-M   'P 1'
#
loop_
_entity.id
_entity.type
_entity.pdbx_description
1 polymer ?
#
loop_
_entity_poly.entity_id
_entity_poly.type
_entity_poly.pdbx_seq_one_letter_code
_entity_poly.pdbx_strand_id
1 'polypeptide(L)' 'MQDAAAYVCCHPKTITRRFNDGTLNRYRMGRRILVDLDELDAVMESTASQLSRFIPH' A
#
# COMPACT_ATOMS: atom_id res chain seq x y z
N MET A 1 -8.08 -8.14 1.29
CA MET A 1 -7.70 -7.17 0.23
C MET A 1 -8.75 -6.08 0.03
N GLN A 2 -10.05 -6.40 -0.07
CA GLN A 2 -11.09 -5.36 -0.20
C GLN A 2 -11.15 -4.43 1.04
N ASP A 3 -11.08 -4.98 2.26
CA ASP A 3 -11.09 -4.17 3.49
C ASP A 3 -9.90 -3.20 3.58
N ALA A 4 -8.68 -3.67 3.29
CA ALA A 4 -7.50 -2.81 3.27
C ALA A 4 -7.61 -1.72 2.19
N ALA A 5 -8.11 -2.07 0.99
CA ALA A 5 -8.35 -1.09 -0.07
C ALA A 5 -9.38 -0.01 0.33
N ALA A 6 -10.44 -0.41 1.04
CA ALA A 6 -11.43 0.51 1.58
C ALA A 6 -10.84 1.39 2.69
N TYR A 7 -9.98 0.84 3.56
CA TYR A 7 -9.33 1.57 4.65
C TYR A 7 -8.48 2.73 4.12
N VAL A 8 -7.66 2.48 3.10
CA VAL A 8 -6.79 3.53 2.52
C VAL A 8 -7.46 4.34 1.41
N CYS A 9 -8.76 4.14 1.18
CA CYS A 9 -9.50 4.72 0.05
C CYS A 9 -8.77 4.56 -1.31
N CYS A 10 -8.10 3.42 -1.51
CA CYS A 10 -7.22 3.19 -2.65
C CYS A 10 -7.69 2.00 -3.48
N HIS A 11 -7.45 2.02 -4.79
CA HIS A 11 -7.87 0.91 -5.64
C HIS A 11 -7.06 -0.36 -5.29
N PRO A 12 -7.67 -1.56 -5.17
CA PRO A 12 -6.96 -2.78 -4.80
C PRO A 12 -5.80 -3.12 -5.74
N LYS A 13 -5.83 -2.66 -7.00
CA LYS A 13 -4.70 -2.78 -7.93
C LYS A 13 -3.44 -2.07 -7.42
N THR A 14 -3.55 -0.96 -6.71
CA THR A 14 -2.41 -0.23 -6.14
C THR A 14 -1.71 -1.08 -5.08
N ILE A 15 -2.50 -1.72 -4.21
CA ILE A 15 -1.98 -2.63 -3.19
C ILE A 15 -1.32 -3.85 -3.84
N THR A 16 -1.96 -4.46 -4.84
CA THR A 16 -1.36 -5.56 -5.63
C THR A 16 -0.07 -5.14 -6.32
N ARG A 17 -0.01 -3.92 -6.86
CA ARG A 17 1.20 -3.40 -7.48
C ARG A 17 2.32 -3.27 -6.46
N ARG A 18 2.05 -2.78 -5.25
CA ARG A 18 3.06 -2.69 -4.18
C ARG A 18 3.53 -4.04 -3.66
N PHE A 19 2.65 -5.05 -3.64
CA PHE A 19 3.08 -6.42 -3.37
C PHE A 19 4.05 -6.95 -4.42
N ASN A 20 3.84 -6.62 -5.70
CA ASN A 20 4.76 -7.00 -6.77
C ASN A 20 6.04 -6.18 -6.77
N ASP A 21 5.95 -4.92 -6.40
CA ASP A 21 7.07 -3.98 -6.27
C ASP A 21 7.98 -4.34 -5.08
N GLY A 22 7.49 -5.19 -4.15
CA GLY A 22 8.22 -5.61 -2.96
C GLY A 22 8.23 -4.56 -1.85
N THR A 23 7.51 -3.45 -2.04
CA THR A 23 7.39 -2.36 -1.07
C THR A 23 6.39 -2.65 0.04
N LEU A 24 5.58 -3.72 -0.07
CA LEU A 24 4.62 -4.11 0.96
C LEU A 24 4.71 -5.62 1.22
N ASN A 25 4.72 -6.04 2.49
CA ASN A 25 4.80 -7.46 2.81
C ASN A 25 3.42 -8.13 2.76
N ARG A 26 3.36 -9.25 2.04
CA ARG A 26 2.16 -10.08 1.93
C ARG A 26 2.15 -11.15 3.00
N TYR A 27 1.31 -10.98 4.02
CA TYR A 27 1.11 -12.01 5.03
C TYR A 27 0.02 -12.97 4.57
N ARG A 28 0.33 -14.26 4.47
CA ARG A 28 -0.64 -15.29 4.06
C ARG A 28 -1.09 -16.09 5.28
N MET A 29 -2.37 -15.97 5.62
CA MET A 29 -3.01 -16.80 6.64
C MET A 29 -4.00 -17.74 5.97
N GLY A 30 -3.50 -18.93 5.62
CA GLY A 30 -4.24 -19.94 4.86
C GLY A 30 -4.70 -19.45 3.49
N ARG A 31 -6.01 -19.27 3.31
CA ARG A 31 -6.64 -18.78 2.07
C ARG A 31 -6.80 -17.27 2.05
N ARG A 32 -6.51 -16.57 3.15
CA ARG A 32 -6.62 -15.11 3.26
C ARG A 32 -5.25 -14.46 3.16
N ILE A 33 -5.21 -13.29 2.53
CA ILE A 33 -4.04 -12.39 2.55
C ILE A 33 -4.34 -11.29 3.58
N LEU A 34 -3.51 -11.23 4.60
CA LEU A 34 -3.45 -10.17 5.59
C LEU A 34 -2.49 -9.09 5.08
N VAL A 35 -2.86 -7.86 5.39
CA VAL A 35 -2.07 -6.67 5.07
C VAL A 35 -1.86 -5.95 6.37
N ASP A 36 -0.60 -5.61 6.67
CA ASP A 36 -0.27 -4.80 7.81
C ASP A 36 -0.65 -3.34 7.50
N LEU A 37 -1.46 -2.73 8.36
CA LEU A 37 -1.96 -1.38 8.13
C LEU A 37 -0.90 -0.32 8.42
N ASP A 38 -0.05 -0.52 9.43
CA ASP A 38 1.06 0.37 9.74
C ASP A 38 2.08 0.40 8.58
N GLU A 39 2.42 -0.78 8.05
CA GLU A 39 3.33 -0.90 6.91
C GLU A 39 2.70 -0.27 5.65
N LEU A 40 1.39 -0.48 5.44
CA LEU A 40 0.66 0.11 4.32
C LEU A 40 0.64 1.64 4.39
N ASP A 41 0.42 2.20 5.58
CA ASP A 41 0.38 3.65 5.80
C ASP A 41 1.77 4.27 5.58
N ALA A 42 2.81 3.69 6.16
CA ALA A 42 4.20 4.14 5.98
C ALA A 42 4.61 4.19 4.50
N VAL A 43 4.22 3.18 3.71
CA VAL A 43 4.53 3.15 2.27
C VAL A 43 3.66 4.16 1.51
N MET A 44 2.41 4.39 1.92
CA MET A 44 1.53 5.40 1.33
C MET A 44 2.05 6.81 1.57
N GLU A 45 2.42 7.14 2.81
CA GLU A 45 3.05 8.41 3.16
C GLU A 45 4.37 8.61 2.39
N SER A 46 5.22 7.58 2.32
CA SER A 46 6.47 7.66 1.57
C SER A 46 6.25 7.95 0.09
N THR A 47 5.23 7.35 -0.53
CA THR A 47 4.93 7.57 -1.95
C THR A 47 4.31 8.95 -2.20
N ALA A 48 3.45 9.43 -1.29
CA ALA A 48 2.87 10.78 -1.37
C ALA A 48 3.94 11.86 -1.20
N SER A 49 4.87 11.66 -0.26
CA SER A 49 6.00 12.55 -0.01
C SER A 49 7.01 12.56 -1.18
N GLN A 50 7.13 11.44 -1.90
CA GLN A 50 7.98 11.37 -3.10
C GLN A 50 7.38 12.14 -4.29
N LEU A 51 6.05 12.20 -4.40
CA LEU A 51 5.35 12.99 -5.42
C LEU A 51 5.37 14.49 -5.12
N SER A 52 5.28 14.91 -3.85
CA SER A 52 5.38 16.32 -3.48
C SER A 52 6.79 16.89 -3.69
N ARG A 53 7.82 16.04 -3.71
CA ARG A 53 9.21 16.44 -3.98
C ARG A 53 9.49 16.83 -5.44
N PHE A 54 8.54 16.60 -6.34
CA PHE A 54 8.68 16.89 -7.77
C PHE A 54 8.01 18.21 -8.23
N ILE A 55 7.49 19.01 -7.29
CA ILE A 55 6.97 20.35 -7.62
C ILE A 55 8.06 21.38 -7.28
N PRO A 56 8.86 21.87 -8.24
CA PRO A 56 9.71 23.03 -8.01
C PRO A 56 8.82 24.27 -7.87
N HIS A 57 9.10 25.06 -6.83
CA HIS A 57 8.46 26.34 -6.55
C HIS A 57 9.00 27.45 -7.46
#